data_AF-A0A0Q2LVN5-F1
#
_entry.id   AF-A0A0Q2LVN5-F1
#
_cell.length_a   1.000
_cell.length_b   1.000
_cell.length_c   1.000
_cell.angle_alpha   90.00
_cell.angle_beta   90.00
_cell.angle_gamma   90.00
#
_symmetry.space_group_name_H-M   'P 1'
#
loop_
_entity.id
_entity.type
_entity.pdbx_description
1 polymer ?
#
loop_
_entity_poly.entity_id
_entity_poly.type
_entity_poly.pdbx_seq_one_letter_code
_entity_poly.pdbx_strand_id
1 'polypeptide(L)'
;MLSDANTEAINTRRTPAQAPQSRTEYRYSRPKYTTWSIVEVLNALECFVYQSGEPDSWETSQANAFCRALQDTLVRALPRYNDGPWAITRASVPLTLTRPA
;
A
#
# COMPACT_ATOMS: atom_id res chain seq x y z
N MET A 1 10.93 -0.13 10.32
CA MET A 1 9.82 0.71 9.79
C MET A 1 9.26 -0.03 8.56
N LEU A 2 7.94 -0.06 8.37
CA LEU A 2 7.14 -1.17 7.79
C LEU A 2 7.19 -2.49 8.58
N SER A 3 8.36 -3.15 8.67
CA SER A 3 8.51 -4.41 9.44
C SER A 3 8.11 -4.27 10.91
N ASP A 4 8.41 -3.11 11.50
CA ASP A 4 8.09 -2.78 12.88
C ASP A 4 6.59 -2.59 13.09
N ALA A 5 5.90 -1.94 12.14
CA ALA A 5 4.45 -1.72 12.23
C ALA A 5 3.69 -3.05 12.13
N ASN A 6 4.13 -3.95 11.26
CA ASN A 6 3.59 -5.31 11.20
C ASN A 6 3.87 -6.08 12.51
N THR A 7 5.08 -5.93 13.07
CA THR A 7 5.43 -6.55 14.36
C THR A 7 4.54 -6.03 15.50
N GLU A 8 4.27 -4.73 15.53
CA GLU A 8 3.36 -4.10 16.49
C GLU A 8 1.94 -4.65 16.36
N ALA A 9 1.40 -4.71 15.13
CA ALA A 9 0.06 -5.26 14.87
C ALA A 9 -0.06 -6.75 15.26
N ILE A 10 0.99 -7.55 15.07
CA ILE A 10 0.98 -8.93 15.55
C ILE A 10 0.99 -8.97 17.09
N ASN A 11 1.70 -8.04 17.74
CA ASN A 11 1.84 -8.03 19.19
C ASN A 11 0.57 -7.52 19.90
N THR A 12 -0.21 -6.62 19.31
CA THR A 12 -1.50 -6.19 19.89
C THR A 12 -2.49 -7.36 20.02
N ARG A 13 -2.42 -8.36 19.13
CA ARG A 13 -3.24 -9.57 19.17
C ARG A 13 -2.76 -10.63 20.17
N ARG A 14 -1.57 -10.47 20.76
CA ARG A 14 -0.94 -11.49 21.61
C ARG A 14 -1.18 -11.23 23.09
N THR A 15 -1.33 -12.30 23.86
CA THR A 15 -1.26 -12.24 25.33
C THR A 15 0.20 -12.04 25.80
N PRO A 16 0.43 -11.55 27.03
CA PRO A 16 1.78 -11.41 27.57
C PRO A 16 2.61 -12.70 27.58
N ALA A 17 1.96 -13.86 27.71
CA ALA A 17 2.61 -15.17 27.63
C ALA A 17 3.07 -15.56 26.21
N GLN A 18 2.54 -14.89 25.19
CA GLN A 18 2.84 -15.11 23.77
C GLN A 18 3.73 -14.01 23.19
N ALA A 19 4.10 -12.99 23.99
CA ALA A 19 4.96 -11.91 23.54
C ALA A 19 6.37 -12.46 23.20
N PRO A 20 6.92 -12.11 22.03
CA PRO A 20 8.21 -12.62 21.61
C PRO A 20 9.32 -12.14 22.56
N GLN A 21 10.21 -13.05 22.96
CA GLN A 21 11.35 -12.74 23.84
C GLN A 21 12.45 -11.93 23.15
N SER A 22 12.45 -11.85 21.81
CA SER A 22 13.40 -11.01 21.05
C SER A 22 12.73 -10.36 19.83
N ARG A 23 13.15 -9.13 19.54
CA ARG A 23 12.75 -8.40 18.32
C ARG A 23 13.56 -8.94 17.16
N THR A 24 12.90 -9.52 16.16
CA THR A 24 13.59 -9.97 14.94
C THR A 24 14.13 -8.76 14.19
N GLU A 25 15.45 -8.71 13.99
CA GLU A 25 16.09 -7.65 13.23
C GLU A 25 15.82 -7.85 11.73
N TYR A 26 15.23 -6.85 11.07
CA TYR A 26 15.04 -6.89 9.63
C TYR A 26 16.39 -6.74 8.91
N ARG A 27 16.74 -7.73 8.09
CA ARG A 27 17.91 -7.67 7.21
C ARG A 27 17.46 -7.63 5.76
N TYR A 28 17.78 -6.55 5.06
CA TYR A 28 17.48 -6.43 3.64
C TYR A 28 18.21 -7.52 2.84
N SER A 29 17.46 -8.15 1.93
CA SER A 29 18.00 -9.03 0.90
C SER A 29 17.42 -8.62 -0.44
N ARG A 30 18.20 -8.76 -1.52
CA ARG A 30 17.76 -8.36 -2.85
C ARG A 30 16.56 -9.22 -3.29
N PRO A 31 15.46 -8.62 -3.76
CA PRO A 31 14.35 -9.38 -4.31
C PRO A 31 14.78 -10.23 -5.51
N LYS A 32 14.23 -11.45 -5.61
CA LYS A 32 14.46 -12.35 -6.76
C LYS A 32 13.82 -11.82 -8.05
N TYR A 33 12.69 -11.12 -7.93
CA TYR A 33 11.92 -10.58 -9.04
C TYR A 33 11.59 -9.10 -8.77
N THR A 34 11.76 -8.27 -9.80
CA THR A 34 11.54 -6.82 -9.75
C THR A 34 10.66 -6.31 -10.89
N THR A 35 10.04 -7.20 -11.65
CA THR A 35 9.23 -6.90 -12.83
C THR A 35 7.73 -6.94 -12.55
N TRP A 36 7.34 -6.76 -11.29
CA TRP A 36 5.94 -6.72 -10.88
C TRP A 36 5.24 -5.52 -11.53
N SER A 37 4.01 -5.73 -11.99
CA SER A 37 3.15 -4.66 -12.49
C SER A 37 2.73 -3.73 -11.35
N ILE A 38 2.35 -2.50 -11.71
CA ILE A 38 1.83 -1.51 -10.74
C ILE A 38 0.64 -2.06 -9.96
N VAL A 39 -0.23 -2.83 -10.62
CA VAL A 39 -1.42 -3.43 -10.01
C VAL A 39 -1.04 -4.49 -8.97
N GLU A 40 -0.03 -5.33 -9.26
CA GLU A 40 0.46 -6.33 -8.30
C GLU A 40 1.11 -5.66 -7.08
N VAL A 41 1.86 -4.57 -7.29
CA VAL A 41 2.47 -3.81 -6.18
C VAL A 41 1.40 -3.11 -5.34
N LEU A 42 0.36 -2.53 -5.95
CA LEU A 42 -0.78 -1.95 -5.23
C LEU A 42 -1.48 -3.01 -4.37
N ASN A 43 -1.76 -4.20 -4.91
CA ASN A 43 -2.39 -5.28 -4.16
C ASN A 43 -1.52 -5.75 -2.98
N ALA A 44 -0.21 -5.89 -3.19
CA ALA A 44 0.73 -6.22 -2.12
C ALA A 44 0.76 -5.16 -1.01
N LEU A 45 0.67 -3.88 -1.39
CA LEU A 45 0.61 -2.76 -0.45
C LEU A 45 -0.67 -2.78 0.38
N GLU A 46 -1.83 -3.00 -0.24
CA GLU A 46 -3.12 -3.12 0.46
C GLU A 46 -3.12 -4.30 1.44
N CYS A 47 -2.54 -5.44 1.05
CA CYS A 47 -2.35 -6.59 1.93
C CYS A 47 -1.52 -6.25 3.17
N PHE A 48 -0.43 -5.50 2.99
CA PHE A 48 0.41 -5.05 4.11
C PHE A 48 -0.36 -4.10 5.06
N VAL A 49 -1.10 -3.14 4.52
CA VAL A 49 -1.92 -2.20 5.31
C VAL A 49 -2.98 -2.96 6.11
N TYR A 50 -3.67 -3.92 5.48
CA TYR A 50 -4.66 -4.76 6.16
C TYR A 50 -4.05 -5.54 7.34
N GLN A 51 -2.84 -6.09 7.18
CA GLN A 51 -2.17 -6.84 8.24
C GLN A 51 -1.64 -5.96 9.38
N SER A 52 -1.28 -4.70 9.08
CA SER A 52 -0.56 -3.81 10.00
C SER A 52 -1.44 -2.73 10.63
N GLY A 53 -2.65 -2.52 10.11
CA GLY A 53 -3.47 -1.34 10.39
C GLY A 53 -4.32 -1.35 11.66
N GLU A 54 -4.22 -2.41 12.48
CA GLU A 54 -5.05 -2.55 13.68
C GLU A 54 -4.66 -1.69 14.89
N PRO A 55 -3.37 -1.45 15.20
CA PRO A 55 -3.01 -0.65 16.36
C PRO A 55 -3.55 0.79 16.26
N ASP A 56 -3.99 1.38 17.37
CA ASP A 56 -4.45 2.79 17.42
C ASP A 56 -3.38 3.78 16.95
N SER A 57 -2.11 3.41 17.08
CA SER A 57 -0.95 4.17 16.61
C SER A 57 -0.84 4.23 15.08
N TRP A 58 -1.53 3.35 14.34
CA TRP A 58 -1.38 3.17 12.90
C TRP A 58 -1.60 4.47 12.13
N GLU A 59 -2.68 5.20 12.42
CA GLU A 59 -3.06 6.39 11.64
C GLU A 59 -2.00 7.48 11.66
N THR A 60 -1.28 7.63 12.78
CA THR A 60 -0.20 8.61 12.95
C THR A 60 1.20 8.04 12.68
N SER A 61 1.28 6.77 12.28
CA SER A 61 2.55 6.09 12.08
C SER A 61 3.25 6.53 10.78
N GLN A 62 4.59 6.51 10.80
CA GLN A 62 5.37 6.72 9.58
C GLN A 62 5.11 5.65 8.51
N ALA A 63 4.74 4.43 8.93
CA ALA A 63 4.43 3.33 8.02
C ALA A 63 3.16 3.62 7.20
N ASN A 64 2.10 4.10 7.85
CA ASN A 64 0.88 4.54 7.16
C ASN A 64 1.17 5.68 6.19
N ALA A 65 1.89 6.71 6.63
CA ALA A 65 2.28 7.85 5.78
C ALA A 65 3.07 7.40 4.53
N PHE A 66 4.00 6.45 4.69
CA PHE A 66 4.73 5.87 3.57
C PHE A 66 3.80 5.10 2.62
N CYS A 67 2.90 4.27 3.14
CA CYS A 67 1.97 3.50 2.33
C CYS A 67 1.06 4.42 1.50
N ARG A 68 0.53 5.49 2.09
CA ARG A 68 -0.27 6.50 1.38
C ARG A 68 0.51 7.17 0.25
N ALA A 69 1.74 7.62 0.53
CA ALA A 69 2.58 8.26 -0.48
C ALA A 69 2.95 7.31 -1.64
N LEU A 70 3.23 6.04 -1.32
CA LEU A 70 3.52 5.03 -2.34
C LEU A 70 2.28 4.71 -3.17
N GLN A 71 1.11 4.56 -2.55
CA GLN A 71 -0.17 4.34 -3.23
C GLN A 71 -0.46 5.46 -4.21
N ASP A 72 -0.35 6.72 -3.79
CA ASP A 72 -0.57 7.89 -4.66
C ASP A 72 0.40 7.90 -5.85
N THR A 73 1.66 7.55 -5.62
CA THR A 73 2.69 7.45 -6.66
C THR A 73 2.34 6.37 -7.68
N LEU A 74 1.94 5.18 -7.21
CA LEU A 74 1.59 4.04 -8.05
C LEU A 74 0.31 4.32 -8.87
N VAL A 75 -0.71 4.91 -8.25
CA VAL A 75 -1.96 5.30 -8.94
C VAL A 75 -1.67 6.28 -10.08
N ARG A 76 -0.84 7.30 -9.83
CA ARG A 76 -0.44 8.27 -10.88
C ARG A 76 0.40 7.64 -12.00
N ALA A 77 1.09 6.54 -11.70
CA ALA A 77 1.89 5.81 -12.68
C ALA A 77 1.07 4.80 -13.50
N LEU A 78 -0.21 4.57 -13.16
CA LEU A 78 -1.05 3.64 -13.91
C LEU A 78 -1.11 4.04 -15.39
N PRO A 79 -0.99 3.07 -16.32
CA PRO A 79 -1.17 3.34 -17.73
C PRO A 79 -2.50 4.05 -17.96
N ARG A 80 -2.46 5.14 -18.72
CA ARG A 80 -3.65 5.93 -19.10
C ARG A 80 -4.36 6.64 -17.95
N TYR A 81 -3.75 6.72 -16.76
CA TYR A 81 -4.35 7.45 -15.62
C TYR A 81 -4.72 8.90 -15.98
N ASN A 82 -3.90 9.56 -16.81
CA ASN A 82 -4.10 10.93 -17.25
C ASN A 82 -4.80 11.07 -18.61
N ASP A 83 -5.31 9.99 -19.21
CA ASP A 83 -5.99 10.06 -20.51
C ASP A 83 -7.35 10.79 -20.39
N GLY A 84 -7.96 10.74 -19.19
CA GLY A 84 -9.31 11.22 -18.95
C GLY A 84 -9.37 12.71 -18.61
N PRO A 85 -10.57 13.32 -18.65
CA PRO A 85 -10.73 14.69 -18.19
C PRO A 85 -10.39 14.77 -16.70
N TRP A 86 -9.53 15.73 -16.32
CA TRP A 86 -9.18 15.99 -14.93
C TRP A 86 -10.40 16.34 -14.05
N ALA A 87 -11.41 17.00 -14.64
CA ALA A 87 -12.67 17.32 -13.99
C ALA A 87 -13.85 16.87 -14.84
N ILE A 88 -14.84 16.22 -14.22
CA ILE A 88 -16.08 15.82 -14.88
C ILE A 88 -17.06 17.00 -14.85
N THR A 89 -17.47 17.44 -16.03
CA THR A 89 -18.45 18.51 -16.23
C THR A 89 -19.62 18.00 -17.09
N ARG A 90 -20.65 18.83 -17.27
CA ARG A 90 -21.80 18.51 -18.14
C ARG A 90 -21.42 18.25 -19.61
N ALA A 91 -20.26 18.73 -20.05
CA ALA A 91 -19.75 18.52 -21.42
C ALA A 91 -18.76 17.35 -21.53
N SER A 92 -18.44 16.68 -20.42
CA SER A 92 -17.47 15.58 -20.43
C SER A 92 -18.05 14.34 -21.08
N VAL A 93 -17.26 13.68 -21.92
CA VAL A 93 -17.59 12.39 -22.54
C VAL A 93 -16.66 11.32 -21.95
N PRO A 94 -17.19 10.21 -21.42
CA PRO A 94 -16.37 9.09 -20.95
C PRO A 94 -15.41 8.58 -22.03
N LEU A 95 -14.15 8.30 -21.65
CA LEU A 95 -13.15 7.76 -22.58
C LEU A 95 -13.55 6.44 -23.24
N THR A 96 -14.34 5.63 -22.55
CA THR A 96 -14.88 4.37 -23.07
C THR A 96 -15.84 4.57 -24.24
N LEU A 97 -16.43 5.77 -24.37
CA LEU A 97 -17.32 6.12 -25.47
C LEU A 97 -16.59 6.85 -26.62
N THR A 98 -15.36 7.33 -26.40
CA THR A 98 -14.59 8.07 -27.40
C THR A 98 -13.55 7.22 -28.13
N ARG A 99 -13.25 5.99 -27.64
CA ARG A 99 -12.30 5.07 -28.29
C ARG A 99 -13.00 3.80 -28.76
N PRO A 100 -12.83 3.37 -30.02
CA PRO A 100 -13.18 2.01 -30.44
C PRO A 100 -12.30 1.00 -29.69
N ALA A 101 -12.84 -0.20 -29.47
CA ALA A 101 -12.21 -1.31 -28.73
C ALA A 101 -10.85 -1.71 -29.29
#